data_AF-A0A0L0H0E6-F1
#
_entry.id   AF-A0A0L0H0E6-F1
#
_cell.length_a   1.000
_cell.length_b   1.000
_cell.length_c   1.000
_cell.angle_alpha   90.00
_cell.angle_beta   90.00
_cell.angle_gamma   90.00
#
_symmetry.space_group_name_H-M   'P 1'
#
loop_
_entity.id
_entity.type
_entity.pdbx_description
1 polymer ?
#
loop_
_entity_poly.entity_id
_entity_poly.type
_entity_poly.pdbx_seq_one_letter_code
_entity_poly.pdbx_strand_id
1 'polypeptide(L)'
;MKPSDHIQRLTDALSRPENIRTARPRQLISLRHIPEPMVCVLHEGIVGIFRESDHLLVAHLYAPFVLGFALTESPQQPHIYLKTRNTVRYEMVPRQQALSMFDQQQLWKSVAWVQGFMATELFRQPASYVGQSSYQLIRQTLLAFMQEEELLRQNMTALEYLQERTLLSRSGIQRILSELKKGDYISLENGKLLAVRHLPERF
;
A
#
# COMPACT_ATOMS: atom_id res chain seq x y z
N MET A 1 -14.00 6.92 5.70
CA MET A 1 -13.32 8.15 5.23
C MET A 1 -12.00 8.27 5.98
N LYS A 2 -10.93 8.79 5.35
CA LYS A 2 -9.62 8.97 5.97
C LYS A 2 -9.69 10.00 7.12
N PRO A 3 -9.17 9.73 8.33
CA PRO A 3 -9.27 10.63 9.48
C PRO A 3 -8.21 11.73 9.44
N SER A 4 -8.31 12.65 8.48
CA SER A 4 -7.27 13.65 8.16
C SER A 4 -6.86 14.50 9.36
N ASP A 5 -7.80 14.98 10.18
CA ASP A 5 -7.49 15.80 11.36
C ASP A 5 -6.66 15.03 12.41
N HIS A 6 -6.96 13.74 12.59
CA HIS A 6 -6.21 12.90 13.51
C HIS A 6 -4.81 12.60 12.98
N ILE A 7 -4.67 12.36 11.67
CA ILE A 7 -3.37 12.19 11.02
C ILE A 7 -2.53 13.46 11.15
N GLN A 8 -3.14 14.64 10.94
CA GLN A 8 -2.43 15.91 11.05
C GLN A 8 -1.91 16.12 12.47
N ARG A 9 -2.73 15.89 13.50
CA ARG A 9 -2.29 15.97 14.91
C ARG A 9 -1.11 15.06 15.23
N LEU A 10 -1.12 13.82 14.73
CA LEU A 10 0.01 12.90 14.93
C LEU A 10 1.26 13.37 14.16
N THR A 11 1.06 13.91 12.96
CA THR A 11 2.15 14.45 12.12
C THR A 11 2.80 15.65 12.81
N ASP A 12 2.01 16.62 13.28
CA ASP A 12 2.50 17.82 13.96
C ASP A 12 3.28 17.49 15.24
N ALA A 13 2.85 16.46 15.97
CA ALA A 13 3.51 16.03 17.19
C ALA A 13 4.88 15.38 16.93
N LEU A 14 5.05 14.70 15.79
CA LEU A 14 6.24 13.90 15.49
C LEU A 14 7.23 14.59 14.54
N SER A 15 6.73 15.34 13.57
CA SER A 15 7.51 15.84 12.44
C SER A 15 8.53 16.88 12.88
N ARG A 16 9.72 16.74 12.31
CA ARG A 16 10.84 17.66 12.46
C ARG A 16 11.36 17.96 11.05
N PRO A 17 11.15 19.19 10.52
CA PRO A 17 11.50 19.52 9.13
C PRO A 17 12.93 19.13 8.72
N GLU A 18 13.88 19.19 9.66
CA GLU A 18 15.28 18.80 9.49
C GLU A 18 15.49 17.30 9.22
N ASN A 19 14.54 16.44 9.61
CA ASN A 19 14.62 15.00 9.47
C ASN A 19 13.91 14.48 8.21
N ILE A 20 13.23 15.34 7.46
CA ILE A 20 12.49 14.95 6.25
C ILE A 20 13.46 14.47 5.17
N ARG A 21 13.29 13.22 4.77
CA ARG A 21 14.04 12.57 3.68
C ARG A 21 13.18 12.47 2.44
N THR A 22 13.83 12.46 1.28
CA THR A 22 13.18 12.17 0.00
C THR A 22 13.60 10.79 -0.50
N ALA A 23 12.63 9.95 -0.86
CA ALA A 23 12.89 8.70 -1.56
C ALA A 23 12.33 8.74 -2.98
N ARG A 24 13.08 8.13 -3.90
CA ARG A 24 12.72 8.07 -5.32
C ARG A 24 11.62 7.03 -5.55
N PRO A 25 10.89 7.07 -6.68
CA PRO A 25 9.94 6.01 -7.03
C PRO A 25 10.57 4.61 -6.99
N ARG A 26 9.79 3.61 -6.56
CA ARG A 26 10.17 2.18 -6.48
C ARG A 26 11.28 1.85 -5.50
N GLN A 27 11.70 2.80 -4.67
CA GLN A 27 12.68 2.60 -3.61
C GLN A 27 12.04 1.79 -2.47
N LEU A 28 12.78 0.83 -1.93
CA LEU A 28 12.40 0.10 -0.73
C LEU A 28 12.84 0.91 0.50
N ILE A 29 11.89 1.19 1.39
CA ILE A 29 12.15 1.70 2.73
C ILE A 29 11.99 0.50 3.66
N SER A 30 13.13 -0.14 3.94
CA SER A 30 13.19 -1.33 4.78
C SER A 30 13.20 -0.95 6.25
N LEU A 31 12.39 -1.65 7.06
CA LEU A 31 12.43 -1.59 8.51
C LEU A 31 13.40 -2.61 9.12
N ARG A 32 14.04 -3.48 8.31
CA ARG A 32 14.83 -4.65 8.77
C ARG A 32 16.18 -4.33 9.42
N HIS A 33 16.77 -3.18 9.12
CA HIS A 33 18.10 -2.82 9.60
C HIS A 33 18.09 -1.73 10.65
N ILE A 34 16.91 -1.46 11.22
CA ILE A 34 16.78 -0.49 12.29
C ILE A 34 16.75 -1.27 13.59
N PRO A 35 17.68 -1.00 14.53
CA PRO A 35 17.82 -1.78 15.76
C PRO A 35 16.58 -1.71 16.66
N GLU A 36 15.70 -0.74 16.40
CA GLU A 36 14.44 -0.52 17.10
C GLU A 36 13.29 -0.29 16.11
N PRO A 37 12.03 -0.61 16.47
CA PRO A 37 10.89 -0.33 15.62
C PRO A 37 10.74 1.17 15.34
N MET A 38 10.34 1.50 14.12
CA MET A 38 10.18 2.89 13.68
C MET A 38 8.75 3.21 13.31
N VAL A 39 8.38 4.46 13.57
CA VAL A 39 7.20 5.13 13.02
C VAL A 39 7.63 5.89 11.78
N CYS A 40 6.93 5.64 10.67
CA CYS A 40 7.09 6.41 9.45
C CYS A 40 6.04 7.53 9.44
N VAL A 41 6.50 8.76 9.26
CA VAL A 41 5.65 9.93 9.01
C VAL A 41 5.78 10.24 7.52
N LEU A 42 4.71 10.00 6.76
CA LEU A 42 4.64 10.23 5.33
C LEU A 42 4.03 11.61 5.07
N HIS A 43 4.82 12.54 4.54
CA HIS A 43 4.40 13.91 4.25
C HIS A 43 3.85 14.07 2.83
N GLU A 44 4.49 13.43 1.85
CA GLU A 44 4.10 13.51 0.45
C GLU A 44 4.27 12.17 -0.26
N GLY A 45 3.43 11.95 -1.26
CA GLY A 45 3.48 10.79 -2.15
C GLY A 45 2.73 9.57 -1.63
N ILE A 46 3.02 8.42 -2.24
CA ILE A 46 2.31 7.17 -2.03
C ILE A 46 3.32 6.06 -1.76
N VAL A 47 3.05 5.25 -0.73
CA VAL A 47 3.82 4.04 -0.41
C VAL A 47 2.90 2.82 -0.42
N GLY A 48 3.38 1.72 -0.97
CA GLY A 48 2.77 0.40 -0.75
C GLY A 48 3.38 -0.27 0.46
N ILE A 49 2.54 -0.85 1.32
CA ILE A 49 2.95 -1.71 2.43
C ILE A 49 2.92 -3.16 1.93
N PHE A 50 4.03 -3.87 2.08
CA PHE A 50 4.15 -5.25 1.63
C PHE A 50 4.45 -6.16 2.80
N ARG A 51 3.82 -7.34 2.79
CA ARG A 51 4.17 -8.42 3.68
C ARG A 51 5.46 -9.08 3.19
N GLU A 52 6.40 -9.35 4.09
CA GLU A 52 7.69 -9.93 3.72
C GLU A 52 7.63 -11.41 3.38
N SER A 53 6.72 -12.18 4.00
CA SER A 53 6.67 -13.64 3.83
C SER A 53 6.38 -14.07 2.39
N ASP A 54 5.63 -13.27 1.63
CA ASP A 54 5.19 -13.59 0.27
C ASP A 54 5.17 -12.40 -0.69
N HIS A 55 5.66 -11.23 -0.24
CA HIS A 55 5.73 -10.01 -1.04
C HIS A 55 4.39 -9.53 -1.60
N LEU A 56 3.27 -9.93 -0.98
CA LEU A 56 1.96 -9.38 -1.34
C LEU A 56 1.77 -7.98 -0.74
N LEU A 57 1.14 -7.13 -1.54
CA LEU A 57 0.71 -5.80 -1.12
C LEU A 57 -0.43 -5.94 -0.11
N VAL A 58 -0.23 -5.32 1.04
CA VAL A 58 -1.21 -5.24 2.12
C VAL A 58 -2.13 -4.03 1.93
N ALA A 59 -1.57 -2.86 1.60
CA ALA A 59 -2.32 -1.63 1.36
C ALA A 59 -1.45 -0.57 0.68
N HIS A 60 -2.09 0.41 0.04
CA HIS A 60 -1.47 1.68 -0.30
C HIS A 60 -1.77 2.73 0.76
N LEU A 61 -0.76 3.51 1.13
CA LEU A 61 -0.91 4.68 1.96
C LEU A 61 -0.63 5.93 1.15
N TYR A 62 -1.58 6.85 1.22
CA TYR A 62 -1.53 8.16 0.57
C TYR A 62 -1.20 9.20 1.64
N ALA A 63 -0.22 10.05 1.36
CA ALA A 63 0.14 11.14 2.25
C ALA A 63 -1.03 12.14 2.48
N PRO A 64 -1.06 12.88 3.60
CA PRO A 64 -0.24 12.65 4.79
C PRO A 64 -0.65 11.36 5.50
N PHE A 65 0.29 10.65 6.14
CA PHE A 65 -0.03 9.46 6.93
C PHE A 65 1.02 9.17 8.00
N VAL A 66 0.62 8.57 9.12
CA VAL A 66 1.54 8.08 10.16
C VAL A 66 1.30 6.59 10.35
N LEU A 67 2.37 5.78 10.31
CA LEU A 67 2.29 4.32 10.46
C LEU A 67 3.45 3.76 11.27
N GLY A 68 3.29 2.53 11.78
CA GLY A 68 4.35 1.79 12.49
C GLY A 68 4.23 1.84 14.02
N PHE A 69 3.41 2.74 14.57
CA PHE A 69 3.24 2.86 16.03
C PHE A 69 2.52 1.66 16.67
N ALA A 70 1.64 0.99 15.92
CA ALA A 70 0.89 -0.18 16.37
C ALA A 70 1.59 -1.52 16.16
N LEU A 71 2.80 -1.53 15.56
CA LEU A 71 3.59 -2.76 15.41
C LEU A 71 4.18 -3.12 16.78
N THR A 72 3.82 -4.28 17.32
CA THR A 72 4.41 -4.83 18.55
C THR A 72 5.78 -5.51 18.31
N GLU A 73 6.51 -5.87 19.35
CA GLU A 73 7.80 -6.57 19.23
C GLU A 73 7.60 -8.07 19.49
N SER A 74 6.81 -8.75 18.66
CA SER A 74 6.65 -10.21 18.76
C SER A 74 7.54 -10.94 17.76
N PRO A 75 8.26 -12.00 18.15
CA PRO A 75 9.06 -12.83 17.23
C PRO A 75 8.26 -13.43 16.07
N GLN A 76 6.93 -13.51 16.21
CA GLN A 76 6.02 -14.08 15.23
C GLN A 76 5.38 -13.01 14.31
N GLN A 77 5.84 -11.76 14.37
CA GLN A 77 5.21 -10.72 13.58
C GLN A 77 5.43 -10.88 12.08
N PRO A 78 4.39 -10.64 11.27
CA PRO A 78 4.59 -10.46 9.84
C PRO A 78 5.43 -9.21 9.64
N HIS A 79 6.69 -9.41 9.23
CA HIS A 79 7.54 -8.30 8.84
C HIS A 79 6.91 -7.62 7.61
N ILE A 80 6.96 -6.29 7.61
CA ILE A 80 6.52 -5.47 6.49
C ILE A 80 7.66 -4.62 5.98
N TYR A 81 7.61 -4.30 4.69
CA TYR A 81 8.46 -3.29 4.09
C TYR A 81 7.62 -2.31 3.28
N LEU A 82 8.13 -1.09 3.13
CA LEU A 82 7.48 -0.07 2.32
C LEU A 82 8.17 0.03 0.97
N LYS A 83 7.40 0.21 -0.09
CA LYS A 83 7.91 0.49 -1.44
C LYS A 83 7.22 1.74 -1.97
N THR A 84 8.01 2.73 -2.35
CA THR A 84 7.50 4.01 -2.85
C THR A 84 6.89 3.84 -4.24
N ARG A 85 5.82 4.58 -4.55
CA ARG A 85 5.17 4.57 -5.88
C ARG A 85 5.60 5.73 -6.75
N ASN A 86 5.74 6.89 -6.14
CA ASN A 86 6.26 8.11 -6.72
C ASN A 86 7.41 8.64 -5.84
N THR A 87 7.86 9.87 -6.09
CA THR A 87 8.72 10.58 -5.15
C THR A 87 7.96 10.81 -3.86
N VAL A 88 8.55 10.41 -2.73
CA VAL A 88 7.93 10.55 -1.41
C VAL A 88 8.81 11.39 -0.49
N ARG A 89 8.17 12.13 0.42
CA ARG A 89 8.83 12.80 1.54
C ARG A 89 8.38 12.16 2.83
N TYR A 90 9.32 11.72 3.65
CA TYR A 90 9.02 10.97 4.86
C TYR A 90 10.08 11.18 5.94
N GLU A 91 9.67 10.92 7.18
CA GLU A 91 10.54 10.87 8.35
C GLU A 91 10.42 9.50 9.02
N MET A 92 11.50 9.08 9.69
CA MET A 92 11.52 7.87 10.51
C MET A 92 11.80 8.28 11.95
N VAL A 93 10.85 8.00 12.83
CA VAL A 93 10.93 8.34 14.26
C VAL A 93 11.00 7.04 15.07
N PRO A 94 11.92 6.89 16.03
CA PRO A 94 11.92 5.78 16.97
C PRO A 94 10.54 5.59 17.58
N ARG A 95 10.00 4.36 17.54
CA ARG A 95 8.65 4.08 18.03
C ARG A 95 8.50 4.47 19.48
N GLN A 96 9.49 4.19 20.33
CA GLN A 96 9.44 4.53 21.74
C GLN A 96 9.29 6.05 21.94
N GLN A 97 10.06 6.85 21.19
CA GLN A 97 9.96 8.30 21.20
C GLN A 97 8.56 8.77 20.77
N ALA A 98 8.01 8.18 19.69
CA ALA A 98 6.68 8.52 19.21
C ALA A 98 5.59 8.21 20.24
N LEU A 99 5.65 7.03 20.89
CA LEU A 99 4.70 6.64 21.94
C LEU A 99 4.76 7.57 23.15
N SER A 100 5.96 7.93 23.61
CA SER A 100 6.12 8.91 24.69
C SER A 100 5.53 10.27 24.32
N MET A 101 5.71 10.71 23.08
CA MET A 101 5.12 11.96 22.57
C MET A 101 3.59 11.90 22.57
N PHE A 102 3.01 10.77 22.13
CA PHE A 102 1.56 10.58 22.10
C PHE A 102 0.95 10.59 23.50
N ASP A 103 1.65 10.04 24.48
CA ASP A 103 1.21 10.02 25.86
C ASP A 103 1.23 11.44 26.49
N GLN A 104 2.37 12.13 26.37
CA GLN A 104 2.55 13.49 26.88
C GLN A 104 1.53 14.48 26.30
N GLN A 105 1.19 14.34 25.02
CA GLN A 105 0.27 15.24 24.32
C GLN A 105 -1.18 14.73 24.28
N GLN A 106 -1.51 13.64 24.98
CA GLN A 106 -2.86 13.07 25.04
C GLN A 106 -3.45 12.71 23.66
N LEU A 107 -2.62 12.15 22.77
CA LEU A 107 -2.95 11.87 21.36
C LEU A 107 -3.50 10.46 21.11
N TRP A 108 -3.71 9.64 22.15
CA TRP A 108 -4.20 8.26 22.01
C TRP A 108 -5.55 8.15 21.29
N LYS A 109 -6.42 9.16 21.39
CA LYS A 109 -7.65 9.24 20.57
C LYS A 109 -7.32 9.28 19.07
N SER A 110 -6.35 10.10 18.68
CA SER A 110 -5.90 10.18 17.27
C SER A 110 -5.27 8.87 16.82
N VAL A 111 -4.44 8.25 17.66
CA VAL A 111 -3.87 6.92 17.39
C VAL A 111 -4.98 5.89 17.12
N ALA A 112 -6.00 5.84 17.98
CA ALA A 112 -7.12 4.92 17.82
C ALA A 112 -7.90 5.15 16.52
N TRP A 113 -8.16 6.41 16.15
CA TRP A 113 -8.83 6.73 14.88
C TRP A 113 -8.01 6.31 13.65
N VAL A 114 -6.71 6.60 13.64
CA VAL A 114 -5.83 6.22 12.52
C VAL A 114 -5.72 4.69 12.43
N GLN A 115 -5.62 4.00 13.57
CA GLN A 115 -5.58 2.54 13.60
C GLN A 115 -6.90 1.90 13.16
N GLY A 116 -8.05 2.42 13.59
CA GLY A 116 -9.36 1.95 13.16
C GLY A 116 -9.58 2.14 11.66
N PHE A 117 -9.11 3.26 11.11
CA PHE A 117 -9.08 3.47 9.66
C PHE A 117 -8.24 2.39 8.97
N MET A 118 -6.99 2.17 9.41
CA MET A 118 -6.12 1.13 8.86
C MET A 118 -6.76 -0.27 8.91
N ALA A 119 -7.39 -0.63 10.02
CA ALA A 119 -8.09 -1.91 10.15
C ALA A 119 -9.21 -2.04 9.11
N THR A 120 -9.99 -0.97 8.89
CA THR A 120 -11.05 -0.94 7.86
C THR A 120 -10.49 -1.13 6.45
N GLU A 121 -9.36 -0.49 6.14
CA GLU A 121 -8.69 -0.62 4.84
C GLU A 121 -8.22 -2.07 4.59
N LEU A 122 -7.72 -2.76 5.62
CA LEU A 122 -7.32 -4.17 5.53
C LEU A 122 -8.48 -5.09 5.18
N PHE A 123 -9.69 -4.82 5.72
CA PHE A 123 -10.89 -5.60 5.40
C PHE A 123 -11.47 -5.30 4.01
N ARG A 124 -11.07 -4.21 3.34
CA ARG A 124 -11.51 -3.92 1.97
C ARG A 124 -10.78 -4.75 0.90
N GLN A 125 -9.75 -5.51 1.27
CA GLN A 125 -9.06 -6.35 0.31
C GLN A 125 -10.01 -7.38 -0.32
N PRO A 126 -9.90 -7.66 -1.63
CA PRO A 126 -10.78 -8.60 -2.32
C PRO A 126 -10.85 -9.95 -1.60
N ALA A 127 -12.03 -10.58 -1.66
CA ALA A 127 -12.30 -11.85 -1.01
C ALA A 127 -11.24 -12.92 -1.36
N SER A 128 -11.02 -13.82 -0.39
CA SER A 128 -10.00 -14.88 -0.40
C SER A 128 -9.73 -15.50 -1.78
N TYR A 129 -8.44 -15.66 -2.10
CA TYR A 129 -7.94 -16.39 -3.27
C TYR A 129 -8.43 -17.84 -3.34
N VAL A 130 -8.92 -18.39 -2.22
CA VAL A 130 -9.34 -19.79 -2.11
C VAL A 130 -10.54 -20.06 -3.01
N GLY A 131 -10.36 -20.97 -3.97
CA GLY A 131 -11.40 -21.42 -4.88
C GLY A 131 -11.59 -20.58 -6.14
N GLN A 132 -10.84 -19.48 -6.32
CA GLN A 132 -10.89 -18.68 -7.55
C GLN A 132 -9.93 -19.20 -8.62
N SER A 133 -10.36 -19.19 -9.88
CA SER A 133 -9.45 -19.43 -11.02
C SER A 133 -8.51 -18.24 -11.22
N SER A 134 -7.36 -18.47 -11.86
CA SER A 134 -6.42 -17.39 -12.21
C SER A 134 -7.11 -16.26 -12.99
N TYR A 135 -8.06 -16.59 -13.85
CA TYR A 135 -8.83 -15.60 -14.61
C TYR A 135 -9.73 -14.75 -13.71
N GLN A 136 -10.51 -15.39 -12.83
CA GLN A 136 -11.42 -14.68 -11.93
C GLN A 136 -10.66 -13.69 -11.05
N LEU A 137 -9.50 -14.12 -10.55
CA LEU A 137 -8.64 -13.27 -9.73
C LEU A 137 -8.10 -12.08 -10.53
N ILE A 138 -7.61 -12.29 -11.75
CA ILE A 138 -7.15 -11.20 -12.62
C ILE A 138 -8.30 -10.25 -12.95
N ARG A 139 -9.49 -10.76 -13.27
CA ARG A 139 -10.68 -9.96 -13.57
C ARG A 139 -11.05 -9.06 -12.39
N GLN A 140 -11.20 -9.61 -11.19
CA GLN A 140 -11.52 -8.83 -9.99
C GLN A 140 -10.44 -7.79 -9.69
N THR A 141 -9.17 -8.17 -9.83
CA THR A 141 -8.04 -7.29 -9.55
C THR A 141 -7.92 -6.15 -10.57
N LEU A 142 -8.19 -6.40 -11.86
CA LEU A 142 -8.25 -5.35 -12.88
C LEU A 142 -9.40 -4.36 -12.65
N LEU A 143 -10.58 -4.85 -12.24
CA LEU A 143 -11.71 -4.00 -11.89
C LEU A 143 -11.38 -3.13 -10.67
N ALA A 144 -10.76 -3.71 -9.64
CA ALA A 144 -10.26 -2.96 -8.50
C ALA A 144 -9.21 -1.92 -8.93
N PHE A 145 -8.32 -2.26 -9.86
CA PHE A 145 -7.32 -1.31 -10.35
C PHE A 145 -7.95 -0.09 -11.04
N MET A 146 -9.05 -0.25 -11.76
CA MET A 146 -9.77 0.87 -12.39
C MET A 146 -10.44 1.81 -11.38
N GLN A 147 -10.70 1.34 -10.16
CA GLN A 147 -11.28 2.14 -9.08
C GLN A 147 -10.22 2.86 -8.23
N GLU A 148 -8.94 2.56 -8.44
CA GLU A 148 -7.84 3.23 -7.75
C GLU A 148 -7.64 4.66 -8.24
N GLU A 149 -7.06 5.48 -7.37
CA GLU A 149 -6.76 6.88 -7.68
C GLU A 149 -5.88 6.98 -8.93
N GLU A 150 -6.16 8.00 -9.76
CA GLU A 150 -5.44 8.22 -11.01
C GLU A 150 -3.93 8.34 -10.80
N LEU A 151 -3.51 9.01 -9.73
CA LEU A 151 -2.10 9.16 -9.38
C LEU A 151 -1.41 7.80 -9.20
N LEU A 152 -2.08 6.81 -8.59
CA LEU A 152 -1.53 5.46 -8.47
C LEU A 152 -1.51 4.74 -9.82
N ARG A 153 -2.61 4.83 -10.59
CA ARG A 153 -2.72 4.20 -11.93
C ARG A 153 -1.65 4.70 -12.90
N GLN A 154 -1.33 5.99 -12.86
CA GLN A 154 -0.27 6.59 -13.68
C GLN A 154 1.13 6.10 -13.28
N ASN A 155 1.34 5.68 -12.03
CA ASN A 155 2.66 5.25 -11.53
C ASN A 155 2.88 3.72 -11.55
N MET A 156 1.90 2.91 -11.97
CA MET A 156 2.04 1.45 -12.03
C MET A 156 1.50 0.82 -13.31
N THR A 157 2.05 -0.30 -13.74
CA THR A 157 1.51 -1.09 -14.87
C THR A 157 0.43 -2.06 -14.40
N ALA A 158 -0.42 -2.54 -15.31
CA ALA A 158 -1.40 -3.58 -15.02
C ALA A 158 -0.74 -4.87 -14.51
N LEU A 159 0.39 -5.24 -15.11
CA LEU A 159 1.17 -6.41 -14.72
C LEU A 159 1.68 -6.28 -13.28
N GLU A 160 2.28 -5.13 -12.93
CA GLU A 160 2.77 -4.89 -11.57
C GLU A 160 1.63 -4.90 -10.56
N TYR A 161 0.50 -4.24 -10.86
CA TYR A 161 -0.67 -4.24 -9.98
C TYR A 161 -1.15 -5.66 -9.68
N LEU A 162 -1.21 -6.51 -10.71
CA LEU A 162 -1.62 -7.91 -10.60
C LEU A 162 -0.60 -8.76 -9.86
N GLN A 163 0.70 -8.61 -10.13
CA GLN A 163 1.75 -9.35 -9.44
C GLN A 163 1.79 -9.02 -7.94
N GLU A 164 1.61 -7.76 -7.59
CA GLU A 164 1.67 -7.32 -6.19
C GLU A 164 0.42 -7.74 -5.40
N ARG A 165 -0.68 -8.11 -6.06
CA ARG A 165 -1.96 -8.49 -5.44
C ARG A 165 -2.39 -9.92 -5.73
N THR A 166 -1.55 -10.73 -6.36
CA THR A 166 -1.89 -12.12 -6.65
C THR A 166 -0.65 -12.98 -6.46
N LEU A 167 -0.85 -14.25 -6.11
CA LEU A 167 0.24 -15.25 -6.09
C LEU A 167 0.43 -15.90 -7.47
N LEU A 168 -0.10 -15.27 -8.54
CA LEU A 168 0.02 -15.80 -9.89
C LEU A 168 1.42 -15.54 -10.45
N SER A 169 1.90 -16.51 -11.24
CA SER A 169 3.16 -16.33 -11.95
C SER A 169 3.07 -15.19 -12.96
N ARG A 170 4.19 -14.49 -13.17
CA ARG A 170 4.29 -13.41 -14.15
C ARG A 170 3.85 -13.86 -15.55
N SER A 171 4.29 -15.03 -15.99
CA SER A 171 3.92 -15.60 -17.29
C SER A 171 2.42 -15.93 -17.37
N GLY A 172 1.83 -16.44 -16.28
CA GLY A 172 0.39 -16.69 -16.19
C GLY A 172 -0.44 -15.43 -16.32
N ILE A 173 -0.03 -14.35 -15.63
CA ILE A 173 -0.68 -13.03 -15.75
C ILE A 173 -0.54 -12.48 -17.17
N GLN A 174 0.67 -12.49 -17.73
CA GLN A 174 0.91 -11.97 -19.08
C GLN A 174 0.13 -12.71 -20.16
N ARG A 175 -0.01 -14.03 -20.04
CA ARG A 175 -0.85 -14.84 -20.94
C ARG A 175 -2.29 -14.31 -20.93
N ILE A 176 -2.90 -14.18 -19.75
CA ILE A 176 -4.29 -13.73 -19.62
C ILE A 176 -4.45 -12.28 -20.08
N LEU A 177 -3.54 -11.37 -19.71
CA LEU A 177 -3.58 -9.98 -20.20
C LEU A 177 -3.49 -9.90 -21.73
N SER A 178 -2.68 -10.75 -22.35
CA SER A 178 -2.53 -10.79 -23.81
C SER A 178 -3.81 -11.24 -24.50
N GLU A 179 -4.44 -12.29 -23.99
CA GLU A 179 -5.73 -12.77 -24.51
C GLU A 179 -6.86 -11.76 -24.29
N LEU A 180 -6.89 -11.10 -23.12
CA LEU A 180 -7.85 -10.03 -22.85
C LEU A 180 -7.67 -8.83 -23.79
N LYS A 181 -6.42 -8.45 -24.09
CA LYS A 181 -6.12 -7.38 -25.05
C LYS A 181 -6.52 -7.77 -26.47
N LYS A 182 -6.22 -9.01 -26.91
CA LYS A 182 -6.61 -9.52 -28.24
C LYS A 182 -8.12 -9.53 -28.45
N GLY A 183 -8.88 -9.90 -27.40
CA GLY A 183 -10.34 -9.89 -27.42
C GLY A 183 -10.96 -8.50 -27.22
N ASP A 184 -10.17 -7.42 -27.23
CA ASP A 184 -10.59 -6.04 -26.98
C ASP A 184 -11.34 -5.84 -25.65
N TYR A 185 -11.09 -6.68 -24.65
CA TYR A 185 -11.71 -6.54 -23.33
C TYR A 185 -11.02 -5.46 -22.47
N ILE A 186 -9.74 -5.21 -22.73
CA ILE A 186 -8.94 -4.19 -22.04
C ILE A 186 -8.11 -3.38 -23.04
N SER A 187 -7.80 -2.13 -22.68
CA SER A 187 -6.85 -1.30 -23.40
C SER A 187 -5.58 -1.11 -22.58
N LEU A 188 -4.43 -1.44 -23.19
CA LEU A 188 -3.11 -1.32 -22.59
C LEU A 188 -2.17 -0.52 -23.49
N GLU A 189 -1.57 0.54 -22.94
CA GLU A 189 -0.53 1.36 -23.58
C GLU A 189 0.71 1.39 -22.69
N ASN A 190 1.88 1.00 -23.20
CA ASN A 190 3.12 0.89 -22.43
C ASN A 190 2.96 0.11 -21.09
N GLY A 191 2.05 -0.88 -21.07
CA GLY A 191 1.69 -1.67 -19.89
C GLY A 191 0.71 -1.01 -18.91
N LYS A 192 0.33 0.26 -19.12
CA LYS A 192 -0.69 0.98 -18.32
C LYS A 192 -2.09 0.54 -18.71
N LEU A 193 -2.95 0.32 -17.71
CA LEU A 193 -4.36 0.02 -17.93
C LEU A 193 -5.13 1.31 -18.19
N LEU A 194 -5.56 1.51 -19.43
CA LEU A 194 -6.31 2.70 -19.83
C LEU A 194 -7.81 2.49 -19.62
N ALA A 195 -8.31 1.32 -20.00
CA ALA A 195 -9.73 1.00 -19.90
C ALA A 195 -9.93 -0.49 -19.68
N VAL A 196 -10.99 -0.80 -18.92
CA VAL A 196 -11.60 -2.12 -18.84
C VAL A 196 -13.00 -1.99 -19.44
N ARG A 197 -13.28 -2.80 -20.46
CA ARG A 197 -14.58 -2.86 -21.13
C ARG A 197 -15.42 -3.95 -20.47
N HIS A 198 -15.97 -4.87 -21.26
CA HIS A 198 -16.79 -5.96 -20.74
C HIS A 198 -15.96 -7.23 -20.50
N LEU A 199 -15.46 -7.45 -19.28
CA LEU A 199 -14.75 -8.69 -18.94
C LEU A 199 -15.73 -9.87 -18.81
N PRO A 200 -15.57 -10.97 -19.59
CA PRO A 200 -16.47 -12.10 -19.54
C PRO A 200 -16.49 -12.76 -18.15
N GLU A 201 -17.57 -13.49 -17.82
CA GLU A 201 -17.64 -14.17 -16.52
C GLU A 201 -16.74 -15.41 -16.44
N ARG A 202 -16.42 -16.01 -17.60
CA ARG A 202 -15.60 -17.22 -17.72
C ARG A 202 -14.65 -17.08 -18.91
N PHE A 203 -13.45 -17.63 -18.76
CA PHE A 203 -12.37 -17.62 -19.74
C PHE A 203 -11.63 -18.96 -19.72
#